data_AF-A0A1B2R6V2-F1
#
_entry.id   AF-A0A1B2R6V2-F1
#
_cell.length_a   1.000
_cell.length_b   1.000
_cell.length_c   1.000
_cell.angle_alpha   90.00
_cell.angle_beta   90.00
_cell.angle_gamma   90.00
#
_symmetry.space_group_name_H-M   'P 1'
#
loop_
_entity.id
_entity.type
_entity.pdbx_description
1 polymer ?
#
loop_
_entity_poly.entity_id
_entity_poly.type
_entity_poly.pdbx_seq_one_letter_code
_entity_poly.pdbx_strand_id
1 'polypeptide(L)'
;MAARAGAALLVAIPMAAAHAADTDAALKERGRMLFTGGATPACAVCHTLQDAGATGAVGPSLDELKPDAARVEAVLRKGMGVMPAYGTLPEEDIKALSAYVSQAAGGH
;
A
#
# COMPACT_ATOMS: atom_id res chain seq x y z
N MET A 1 -24.98 4.81 -60.46
CA MET A 1 -25.27 4.88 -59.02
C MET A 1 -25.23 3.47 -58.46
N ALA A 2 -24.16 3.05 -57.79
CA ALA A 2 -24.16 1.94 -56.82
C ALA A 2 -22.82 1.97 -56.06
N ALA A 3 -22.85 2.55 -54.86
CA ALA A 3 -21.73 2.61 -53.93
C ALA A 3 -21.54 1.25 -53.25
N ARG A 4 -20.29 0.77 -53.13
CA ARG A 4 -19.94 -0.34 -52.25
C ARG A 4 -19.36 0.25 -50.97
N ALA A 5 -20.18 0.29 -49.92
CA ALA A 5 -19.75 0.64 -48.58
C ALA A 5 -19.00 -0.56 -47.97
N GLY A 6 -17.69 -0.40 -47.72
CA GLY A 6 -16.90 -1.35 -46.94
C GLY A 6 -17.13 -1.12 -45.46
N ALA A 7 -17.64 -2.14 -44.76
CA ALA A 7 -17.79 -2.13 -43.32
C ALA A 7 -16.41 -2.33 -42.66
N ALA A 8 -15.87 -1.28 -42.03
CA ALA A 8 -14.74 -1.40 -41.13
C ALA A 8 -15.24 -1.89 -39.77
N LEU A 9 -14.86 -3.12 -39.41
CA LEU A 9 -15.12 -3.69 -38.09
C LEU A 9 -14.13 -3.07 -37.09
N LEU A 10 -14.58 -2.08 -36.32
CA LEU A 10 -13.84 -1.52 -35.19
C LEU A 10 -13.86 -2.54 -34.04
N VAL A 11 -12.75 -3.24 -33.83
CA VAL A 11 -12.52 -4.06 -32.63
C VAL A 11 -12.24 -3.10 -31.45
N ALA A 12 -13.21 -2.94 -30.57
CA ALA A 12 -13.03 -2.24 -29.30
C ALA A 12 -12.32 -3.16 -28.30
N ILE A 13 -11.06 -2.85 -27.96
CA ILE A 13 -10.30 -3.53 -26.92
C ILE A 13 -10.70 -2.91 -25.56
N PRO A 14 -11.07 -3.71 -24.54
CA PRO A 14 -11.42 -3.18 -23.22
C PRO A 14 -10.14 -2.78 -22.47
N MET A 15 -9.79 -1.49 -22.48
CA MET A 15 -8.59 -0.93 -21.85
C MET A 15 -8.70 -0.74 -20.30
N ALA A 16 -9.86 -1.00 -19.70
CA ALA A 16 -10.13 -0.58 -18.32
C ALA A 16 -9.45 -1.42 -17.22
N ALA A 17 -9.16 -2.70 -17.45
CA ALA A 17 -8.63 -3.59 -16.41
C ALA A 17 -7.12 -3.43 -16.17
N ALA A 18 -6.36 -2.99 -17.17
CA ALA A 18 -4.91 -2.88 -17.07
C ALA A 18 -4.45 -1.72 -16.17
N HIS A 19 -5.26 -0.67 -16.04
CA HIS A 19 -4.89 0.53 -15.28
C HIS A 19 -5.03 0.34 -13.76
N ALA A 20 -5.99 -0.47 -13.31
CA ALA A 20 -6.24 -0.69 -11.87
C ALA A 20 -5.13 -1.54 -11.21
N ALA A 21 -4.67 -2.59 -11.88
CA ALA A 21 -3.60 -3.44 -11.35
C ALA A 21 -2.26 -2.69 -11.22
N ASP A 22 -1.99 -1.75 -12.13
CA ASP A 22 -0.78 -0.93 -12.12
C ASP A 22 -0.78 0.07 -10.94
N THR A 23 -1.94 0.66 -10.65
CA THR A 23 -2.11 1.54 -9.49
C THR A 23 -1.96 0.80 -8.16
N ASP A 24 -2.48 -0.43 -8.07
CA ASP A 24 -2.37 -1.24 -6.85
C ASP A 24 -0.91 -1.65 -6.58
N ALA A 25 -0.18 -2.04 -7.63
CA ALA A 25 1.24 -2.36 -7.54
C ALA A 25 2.08 -1.13 -7.12
N ALA A 26 1.81 0.03 -7.71
CA ALA A 26 2.49 1.28 -7.37
C ALA A 26 2.22 1.71 -5.91
N LEU A 27 0.98 1.56 -5.42
CA LEU A 27 0.64 1.84 -4.03
C LEU A 27 1.33 0.87 -3.06
N LYS A 28 1.37 -0.43 -3.40
CA LYS A 28 2.07 -1.43 -2.60
C LYS A 28 3.56 -1.10 -2.49
N GLU A 29 4.21 -0.76 -3.60
CA GLU A 29 5.63 -0.40 -3.59
C GLU A 29 5.87 0.89 -2.80
N ARG A 30 5.02 1.92 -2.95
CA ARG A 30 5.12 3.15 -2.15
C ARG A 30 5.02 2.86 -0.65
N GLY A 31 4.06 2.03 -0.24
CA GLY A 31 3.90 1.63 1.16
C GLY A 31 5.10 0.85 1.68
N ARG A 32 5.65 -0.07 0.88
CA ARG A 32 6.88 -0.81 1.23
C ARG A 32 8.08 0.11 1.39
N MET A 33 8.27 1.06 0.47
CA MET A 33 9.35 2.06 0.57
C MET A 33 9.25 2.88 1.85
N LEU A 34 8.05 3.37 2.18
CA LEU A 34 7.78 4.10 3.42
C LEU A 34 8.11 3.24 4.65
N PHE A 35 7.69 1.97 4.65
CA PHE A 35 7.93 1.04 5.74
C PHE A 35 9.43 0.80 5.99
N THR A 36 10.22 0.62 4.94
CA THR A 36 11.65 0.29 5.05
C THR A 36 12.57 1.49 5.23
N GLY A 37 12.13 2.71 4.87
CA GLY A 37 13.01 3.88 4.96
C GLY A 37 12.42 5.25 4.62
N GLY A 38 11.25 5.33 3.99
CA GLY A 38 10.62 6.60 3.62
C GLY A 38 9.90 7.32 4.76
N ALA A 39 9.64 6.62 5.88
CA ALA A 39 9.12 7.21 7.11
C ALA A 39 10.24 7.34 8.16
N THR A 40 10.14 8.35 9.04
CA THR A 40 11.13 8.60 10.09
C THR A 40 10.48 8.56 11.48
N PRO A 41 10.87 7.61 12.37
CA PRO A 41 11.76 6.48 12.10
C PRO A 41 11.12 5.46 11.14
N ALA A 42 11.95 4.70 10.42
CA ALA A 42 11.45 3.66 9.53
C ALA A 42 10.77 2.56 10.35
N CYS A 43 9.61 2.09 9.88
CA CYS A 43 8.81 1.09 10.59
C CYS A 43 9.58 -0.21 10.82
N ALA A 44 10.38 -0.61 9.82
CA ALA A 44 11.23 -1.81 9.85
C ALA A 44 12.26 -1.84 10.98
N VAL A 45 12.66 -0.68 11.54
CA VAL A 45 13.57 -0.62 12.69
C VAL A 45 12.90 -1.16 13.95
N CYS A 46 11.59 -0.96 14.08
CA CYS A 46 10.85 -1.31 15.29
C CYS A 46 10.03 -2.59 15.15
N HIS A 47 9.51 -2.88 13.95
CA HIS A 47 8.55 -3.96 13.74
C HIS A 47 9.11 -5.09 12.86
N THR A 48 8.66 -6.29 13.14
CA THR A 48 8.84 -7.45 12.26
C THR A 48 7.72 -7.46 11.22
N LEU A 49 8.09 -7.66 9.95
CA LEU A 49 7.19 -7.85 8.82
C LEU A 49 7.94 -8.61 7.73
N GLN A 50 7.59 -9.88 7.50
CA GLN A 50 8.32 -10.78 6.62
C GLN A 50 8.34 -10.32 5.15
N ASP A 51 7.24 -9.79 4.62
CA ASP A 51 7.16 -9.25 3.24
C ASP A 51 8.17 -8.10 3.03
N ALA A 52 8.43 -7.29 4.06
CA ALA A 52 9.43 -6.22 4.02
C ALA A 52 10.86 -6.70 4.30
N GLY A 53 11.05 -7.96 4.72
CA GLY A 53 12.33 -8.46 5.25
C GLY A 53 12.73 -7.82 6.57
N ALA A 54 11.78 -7.26 7.33
CA ALA A 54 12.04 -6.56 8.57
C ALA A 54 11.96 -7.49 9.78
N THR A 55 12.88 -7.30 10.74
CA THR A 55 13.01 -8.12 11.95
C THR A 55 13.05 -7.28 13.22
N GLY A 56 12.49 -6.06 13.19
CA GLY A 56 12.44 -5.18 14.35
C GLY A 56 11.65 -5.82 15.50
N ALA A 57 12.11 -5.61 16.73
CA ALA A 57 11.54 -6.24 17.94
C ALA A 57 11.23 -5.24 19.07
N VAL A 58 11.18 -3.95 18.74
CA VAL A 58 10.79 -2.89 19.70
C VAL A 58 9.26 -2.83 19.81
N GLY A 59 8.58 -2.88 18.67
CA GLY A 59 7.14 -3.01 18.58
C GLY A 59 6.72 -4.48 18.37
N PRO A 60 5.41 -4.77 18.41
CA PRO A 60 4.91 -6.11 18.11
C PRO A 60 5.23 -6.54 16.67
N SER A 61 5.32 -7.85 16.46
CA SER A 61 5.35 -8.44 15.12
C SER A 61 4.06 -8.14 14.37
N LEU A 62 4.16 -7.56 13.18
CA LEU A 62 3.00 -7.26 12.35
C LEU A 62 2.47 -8.51 11.67
N ASP A 63 3.33 -9.48 11.35
CA ASP A 63 2.92 -10.79 10.82
C ASP A 63 2.02 -11.57 11.79
N GLU A 64 2.21 -11.37 13.09
CA GLU A 64 1.38 -11.96 14.14
C GLU A 64 0.14 -11.12 14.44
N LEU A 65 0.31 -9.80 14.53
CA LEU A 65 -0.76 -8.87 14.89
C LEU A 65 -1.83 -8.74 13.80
N LYS A 66 -1.43 -8.82 12.53
CA LYS A 66 -2.30 -8.73 11.34
C LYS A 66 -3.33 -7.59 11.39
N PRO A 67 -2.91 -6.35 11.66
CA PRO A 67 -3.85 -5.24 11.79
C PRO A 67 -4.51 -4.92 10.45
N ASP A 68 -5.77 -4.52 10.48
CA ASP A 68 -6.42 -3.91 9.32
C ASP A 68 -5.85 -2.50 9.04
N ALA A 69 -6.05 -2.00 7.82
CA ALA A 69 -5.52 -0.70 7.40
C ALA A 69 -6.05 0.47 8.24
N ALA A 70 -7.32 0.45 8.65
CA ALA A 70 -7.94 1.54 9.43
C ALA A 70 -7.29 1.66 10.82
N ARG A 71 -6.96 0.51 11.44
CA ARG A 71 -6.21 0.44 12.68
C ARG A 71 -4.80 1.00 12.49
N VAL A 72 -4.11 0.62 11.42
CA VAL A 72 -2.76 1.15 11.13
C VAL A 72 -2.81 2.66 10.98
N GLU A 73 -3.75 3.21 10.20
CA GLU A 73 -3.90 4.67 10.04
C GLU A 73 -4.14 5.39 11.36
N ALA A 74 -5.03 4.86 12.20
CA ALA A 74 -5.33 5.46 13.49
C ALA A 74 -4.07 5.56 14.37
N VAL A 75 -3.22 4.52 14.35
CA VAL A 75 -1.96 4.50 15.09
C VAL A 75 -0.93 5.42 14.46
N LEU A 76 -0.76 5.43 13.13
CA LEU A 76 0.17 6.35 12.46
C LEU A 76 -0.15 7.81 12.76
N ARG A 77 -1.43 8.18 12.87
CA ARG A 77 -1.86 9.55 13.16
C ARG A 77 -1.67 9.97 14.61
N LYS A 78 -1.89 9.04 15.55
CA LYS A 78 -1.96 9.34 16.99
C LYS A 78 -0.71 8.94 17.76
N GLY A 79 0.09 8.03 17.22
CA GLY A 79 1.08 7.28 17.99
C GLY A 79 0.43 6.28 18.94
N MET A 80 1.26 5.42 19.55
CA MET A 80 0.82 4.46 20.57
C MET A 80 2.01 4.03 21.44
N GLY A 81 1.96 4.33 22.74
CA GLY A 81 3.07 4.03 23.64
C GLY A 81 4.36 4.71 23.19
N VAL A 82 5.40 3.91 22.91
CA VAL A 82 6.69 4.41 22.39
C VAL A 82 6.67 4.68 20.88
N MET A 83 5.64 4.22 20.16
CA MET A 83 5.51 4.47 18.73
C MET A 83 5.08 5.92 18.48
N PRO A 84 5.87 6.74 17.77
CA PRO A 84 5.54 8.13 17.50
C PRO A 84 4.36 8.26 16.53
N ALA A 85 3.74 9.44 16.51
CA ALA A 85 2.86 9.84 15.43
C ALA A 85 3.67 10.29 14.20
N TYR A 86 3.18 10.01 13.01
CA TYR A 86 3.78 10.36 11.72
C TYR A 86 3.08 11.57 11.08
N GLY A 87 2.85 12.62 11.87
CA GLY A 87 2.05 13.79 11.46
C GLY A 87 2.63 14.63 10.31
N THR A 88 3.88 14.37 9.91
CA THR A 88 4.52 15.02 8.75
C THR A 88 4.41 14.21 7.47
N LEU A 89 3.95 12.96 7.52
CA LEU A 89 3.70 12.19 6.31
C LEU A 89 2.45 12.74 5.58
N PRO A 90 2.51 12.89 4.25
CA PRO A 90 1.35 13.19 3.44
C PRO A 90 0.22 12.17 3.64
N GLU A 91 -1.02 12.62 3.42
CA GLU A 91 -2.21 11.79 3.62
C GLU A 91 -2.22 10.56 2.71
N GLU A 92 -1.75 10.71 1.47
CA GLU A 92 -1.56 9.63 0.51
C GLU A 92 -0.51 8.61 0.97
N ASP A 93 0.53 9.05 1.67
CA ASP A 93 1.58 8.18 2.20
C ASP A 93 1.10 7.39 3.41
N ILE A 94 0.30 8.02 4.28
CA ILE A 94 -0.37 7.31 5.38
C ILE A 94 -1.23 6.17 4.83
N LYS A 95 -2.02 6.44 3.78
CA LYS A 95 -2.88 5.42 3.14
C LYS A 95 -2.09 4.33 2.43
N ALA A 96 -1.02 4.69 1.70
CA ALA A 96 -0.18 3.71 1.04
C ALA A 96 0.52 2.80 2.06
N LEU A 97 1.05 3.38 3.14
CA LEU A 97 1.70 2.63 4.22
C LEU A 97 0.72 1.73 4.98
N SER A 98 -0.46 2.22 5.33
CA SER A 98 -1.47 1.41 6.04
C SER A 98 -2.01 0.26 5.21
N ALA A 99 -2.32 0.51 3.93
CA ALA A 99 -2.74 -0.53 2.99
C ALA A 99 -1.64 -1.59 2.81
N TYR A 100 -0.39 -1.16 2.65
CA TYR A 100 0.75 -2.07 2.55
C TYR A 100 0.90 -2.95 3.80
N VAL A 101 0.94 -2.36 4.99
CA VAL A 101 1.09 -3.12 6.25
C VAL A 101 -0.02 -4.14 6.42
N SER A 102 -1.28 -3.74 6.20
CA SER A 102 -2.43 -4.64 6.31
C SER A 102 -2.32 -5.81 5.33
N GLN A 103 -2.03 -5.56 4.05
CA GLN A 103 -1.93 -6.62 3.05
C GLN A 103 -0.72 -7.53 3.29
N ALA A 104 0.43 -6.95 3.60
CA ALA A 104 1.68 -7.67 3.84
C ALA A 104 1.58 -8.60 5.07
N ALA A 105 0.90 -8.16 6.13
CA ALA A 105 0.67 -8.96 7.32
C ALA A 105 -0.48 -9.99 7.17
N GLY A 106 -1.29 -9.88 6.10
CA GLY A 106 -2.50 -10.68 5.93
C GLY A 106 -3.65 -10.26 6.86
N GLY A 107 -3.72 -8.97 7.22
CA GLY A 107 -4.83 -8.36 7.95
C GLY A 107 -6.10 -8.22 7.09
N HIS A 108 -7.26 -8.23 7.75
CA HIS A 108 -8.60 -8.21 7.17
C HIS A 108 -9.57 -7.43 8.06
#